data_AF-A0A6G3QQ05-F1
#
_entry.id   AF-A0A6G3QQ05-F1
#
_cell.length_a   1.000
_cell.length_b   1.000
_cell.length_c   1.000
_cell.angle_alpha   90.00
_cell.angle_beta   90.00
_cell.angle_gamma   90.00
#
_symmetry.space_group_name_H-M   'P 1'
#
loop_
_entity.id
_entity.type
_entity.pdbx_description
1 polymer ?
#
loop_
_entity_poly.entity_id
_entity_poly.type
_entity_poly.pdbx_seq_one_letter_code
_entity_poly.pdbx_strand_id
1 'polypeptide(L)'
;MDQHSITEVADDASSSATPAFLGQEHRKAIEKAESAILDILARDEFQGPRWERTTNSLAEYGWLTLVKWLGSGEIFGRCLAIGRRLPHNEAARIVLRHDWDTRLELATDTVLAAMPKFRERLASGQWDPGQASLTTYFVGALILEFPNIYRRWERGRVLGEKEMPLDVMFDAPSAERGPAARAAAHDEIERILWTMPPDIRKIVLLRADGYTLSEAAMILGMTTKAVEHRMARWRTRYTKRRTAEQPPQPAES
;
A
#
# COMPACT_ATOMS: atom_id res chain seq x y z
N MET A 1 -23.86 57.23 0.61
CA MET A 1 -23.94 57.75 1.99
C MET A 1 -25.42 57.94 2.32
N ASP A 2 -26.06 57.20 3.22
CA ASP A 2 -25.60 56.00 3.95
C ASP A 2 -26.76 55.10 4.45
N GLN A 3 -26.47 53.79 4.50
CA GLN A 3 -26.69 52.81 5.60
C GLN A 3 -27.89 53.06 6.56
N HIS A 4 -28.90 52.17 6.63
CA HIS A 4 -28.96 50.84 7.29
C HIS A 4 -29.15 50.83 8.83
N SER A 5 -30.32 50.36 9.27
CA SER A 5 -30.63 49.54 10.48
C SER A 5 -32.05 48.96 10.28
N ILE A 6 -32.44 47.69 10.50
CA ILE A 6 -32.18 46.68 11.57
C ILE A 6 -32.99 47.00 12.84
N THR A 7 -33.73 46.08 13.50
CA THR A 7 -33.94 44.62 13.29
C THR A 7 -35.37 44.31 12.73
N GLU A 8 -36.24 43.32 13.05
CA GLU A 8 -36.30 42.11 13.94
C GLU A 8 -37.29 41.07 13.31
N VAL A 9 -36.90 39.83 12.99
CA VAL A 9 -37.09 38.54 13.74
C VAL A 9 -38.53 37.95 13.80
N ALA A 10 -38.75 36.90 12.99
CA ALA A 10 -39.58 35.68 13.18
C ALA A 10 -39.66 34.98 11.80
N ASP A 11 -38.84 33.99 11.45
CA ASP A 11 -38.73 32.62 11.98
C ASP A 11 -39.99 31.77 11.73
N ASP A 12 -39.96 30.99 10.64
CA ASP A 12 -40.67 29.72 10.50
C ASP A 12 -39.73 28.72 9.81
N ALA A 13 -39.60 27.53 10.38
CA ALA A 13 -38.52 26.59 10.08
C ALA A 13 -39.04 25.35 9.37
N SER A 14 -38.64 25.15 8.10
CA SER A 14 -38.86 23.87 7.42
C SER A 14 -37.87 23.57 6.29
N SER A 15 -37.65 22.26 6.09
CA SER A 15 -36.92 21.65 4.96
C SER A 15 -35.39 21.86 4.88
N SER A 16 -34.67 21.67 6.00
CA SER A 16 -33.22 21.44 6.02
C SER A 16 -32.82 19.94 6.05
N ALA A 17 -33.77 19.02 5.90
CA ALA A 17 -33.58 17.56 6.03
C ALA A 17 -32.91 16.88 4.80
N THR A 18 -32.77 17.61 3.69
CA THR A 18 -32.58 17.06 2.34
C THR A 18 -31.24 16.34 2.04
N PRO A 19 -30.07 16.68 2.64
CA PRO A 19 -28.80 16.05 2.24
C PRO A 19 -28.71 14.54 2.57
N ALA A 20 -29.11 14.15 3.78
CA ALA A 20 -28.96 12.77 4.25
C ALA A 20 -29.98 11.81 3.64
N PHE A 21 -31.21 12.31 3.39
CA PHE A 21 -32.29 11.52 2.81
C PHE A 21 -31.97 11.13 1.35
N LEU A 22 -31.59 12.09 0.50
CA LEU A 22 -31.19 11.83 -0.88
C LEU A 22 -30.00 10.85 -0.97
N GLY A 23 -29.01 10.96 -0.08
CA GLY A 23 -27.90 10.02 0.00
C GLY A 23 -28.34 8.60 0.37
N GLN A 24 -29.37 8.45 1.20
CA GLN A 24 -29.92 7.14 1.60
C GLN A 24 -30.83 6.54 0.52
N GLU A 25 -31.64 7.36 -0.18
CA GLU A 25 -32.43 6.89 -1.32
C GLU A 25 -31.55 6.47 -2.50
N HIS A 26 -30.51 7.26 -2.82
CA HIS A 26 -29.56 6.91 -3.86
C HIS A 26 -28.79 5.62 -3.54
N ARG A 27 -28.44 5.39 -2.26
CA ARG A 27 -27.87 4.12 -1.80
C ARG A 27 -28.84 2.96 -2.05
N LYS A 28 -30.09 3.06 -1.58
CA LYS A 28 -31.13 2.03 -1.77
C LYS A 28 -31.42 1.74 -3.25
N ALA A 29 -31.33 2.74 -4.11
CA ALA A 29 -31.46 2.58 -5.56
C ALA A 29 -30.31 1.75 -6.16
N ILE A 30 -29.06 1.99 -5.72
CA ILE A 30 -27.89 1.20 -6.11
C ILE A 30 -28.01 -0.24 -5.57
N GLU A 31 -28.28 -0.42 -4.27
CA GLU A 31 -28.47 -1.72 -3.62
C GLU A 31 -29.51 -2.58 -4.36
N LYS A 32 -30.64 -1.98 -4.75
CA LYS A 32 -31.70 -2.64 -5.53
C LYS A 32 -31.27 -2.97 -6.97
N ALA A 33 -30.53 -2.09 -7.63
CA ALA A 33 -30.02 -2.34 -8.99
C ALA A 33 -28.95 -3.45 -9.00
N GLU A 34 -28.05 -3.45 -8.02
CA GLU A 34 -27.02 -4.49 -7.84
C GLU A 34 -27.63 -5.84 -7.43
N SER A 35 -28.69 -5.84 -6.60
CA SER A 35 -29.49 -7.04 -6.34
C SER A 35 -30.14 -7.60 -7.61
N ALA A 36 -30.70 -6.74 -8.47
CA ALA A 36 -31.32 -7.17 -9.73
C ALA A 36 -30.28 -7.71 -10.73
N ILE A 37 -29.05 -7.19 -10.72
CA ILE A 37 -27.92 -7.76 -11.46
C ILE A 37 -27.57 -9.14 -10.92
N LEU A 38 -27.50 -9.32 -9.60
CA LEU A 38 -27.23 -10.62 -8.97
C LEU A 38 -28.28 -11.66 -9.36
N ASP A 39 -29.57 -11.32 -9.29
CA ASP A 39 -30.69 -12.17 -9.72
C ASP A 39 -30.56 -12.60 -11.20
N ILE A 40 -30.08 -11.73 -12.08
CA ILE A 40 -29.88 -12.05 -13.50
C ILE A 40 -28.70 -13.01 -13.66
N LEU A 41 -27.56 -12.71 -13.02
CA LEU A 41 -26.37 -13.55 -13.09
C LEU A 41 -26.58 -14.93 -12.45
N ALA A 42 -27.35 -15.03 -11.37
CA ALA A 42 -27.69 -16.29 -10.71
C ALA A 42 -28.59 -17.19 -11.58
N ARG A 43 -29.53 -16.62 -12.36
CA ARG A 43 -30.31 -17.38 -13.35
C ARG A 43 -29.46 -17.94 -14.49
N ASP A 44 -28.36 -17.26 -14.82
CA ASP A 44 -27.36 -17.71 -15.80
C ASP A 44 -26.25 -18.57 -15.15
N GLU A 45 -26.44 -19.05 -13.90
CA GLU A 45 -25.46 -19.81 -13.09
C GLU A 45 -24.07 -19.14 -12.93
N PHE A 46 -24.01 -17.82 -13.09
CA PHE A 46 -22.77 -17.03 -13.22
C PHE A 46 -21.90 -17.48 -14.42
N GLN A 47 -22.53 -17.68 -15.58
CA GLN A 47 -21.89 -18.13 -16.83
C GLN A 47 -22.36 -17.32 -18.05
N GLY A 48 -21.64 -17.48 -19.17
CA GLY A 48 -22.02 -16.94 -20.47
C GLY A 48 -21.97 -15.41 -20.60
N PRO A 49 -22.55 -14.85 -21.70
CA PRO A 49 -22.26 -13.48 -22.13
C PRO A 49 -22.67 -12.35 -21.16
N ARG A 50 -23.62 -12.59 -20.25
CA ARG A 50 -23.98 -11.60 -19.22
C ARG A 50 -22.94 -11.56 -18.11
N TRP A 51 -22.55 -12.73 -17.61
CA TRP A 51 -21.46 -12.88 -16.64
C TRP A 51 -20.16 -12.32 -17.21
N GLU A 52 -19.74 -12.79 -18.39
CA GLU A 52 -18.51 -12.35 -19.07
C GLU A 52 -18.43 -10.83 -19.19
N ARG A 53 -19.50 -10.16 -19.65
CA ARG A 53 -19.54 -8.70 -19.78
C ARG A 53 -19.34 -8.01 -18.44
N THR A 54 -20.07 -8.43 -17.39
CA THR A 54 -19.92 -7.85 -16.05
C THR A 54 -18.53 -8.11 -15.47
N THR A 55 -17.99 -9.32 -15.63
CA THR A 55 -16.64 -9.64 -15.14
C THR A 55 -15.54 -8.91 -15.89
N ASN A 56 -15.71 -8.63 -17.18
CA ASN A 56 -14.71 -7.90 -17.97
C ASN A 56 -14.56 -6.45 -17.47
N SER A 57 -15.67 -5.75 -17.24
CA SER A 57 -15.63 -4.38 -16.67
C SER A 57 -15.10 -4.36 -15.22
N LEU A 58 -15.42 -5.38 -14.41
CA LEU A 58 -14.85 -5.54 -13.07
C LEU A 58 -13.33 -5.81 -13.12
N ALA A 59 -12.90 -6.70 -14.02
CA ALA A 59 -11.51 -7.06 -14.25
C ALA A 59 -10.67 -5.87 -14.71
N GLU A 60 -11.16 -5.10 -15.70
CA GLU A 60 -10.51 -3.89 -16.22
C GLU A 60 -10.31 -2.84 -15.11
N TYR A 61 -11.37 -2.51 -14.37
CA TYR A 61 -11.31 -1.58 -13.24
C TYR A 61 -10.36 -2.07 -12.14
N GLY A 62 -10.45 -3.37 -11.79
CA GLY A 62 -9.61 -4.00 -10.78
C GLY A 62 -8.14 -4.05 -11.16
N TRP A 63 -7.83 -4.33 -12.42
CA TRP A 63 -6.49 -4.36 -12.98
C TRP A 63 -5.85 -2.97 -12.97
N LEU A 64 -6.53 -1.95 -13.50
CA LEU A 64 -6.07 -0.55 -13.44
C LEU A 64 -5.81 -0.09 -11.99
N THR A 65 -6.68 -0.49 -11.08
CA THR A 65 -6.56 -0.21 -9.64
C THR A 65 -5.33 -0.90 -9.03
N LEU A 66 -5.09 -2.18 -9.35
CA LEU A 66 -3.89 -2.92 -8.90
C LEU A 66 -2.60 -2.33 -9.47
N VAL A 67 -2.53 -2.04 -10.77
CA VAL A 67 -1.33 -1.44 -11.41
C VAL A 67 -0.96 -0.10 -10.73
N LYS A 68 -1.96 0.74 -10.44
CA LYS A 68 -1.78 1.98 -9.66
C LYS A 68 -1.26 1.70 -8.25
N TRP A 69 -1.86 0.75 -7.53
CA TRP A 69 -1.49 0.41 -6.15
C TRP A 69 -0.13 -0.30 -6.03
N LEU A 70 0.32 -0.99 -7.07
CA LEU A 70 1.67 -1.58 -7.15
C LEU A 70 2.73 -0.49 -7.27
N GLY A 71 2.54 0.48 -8.16
CA GLY A 71 3.45 1.62 -8.34
C GLY A 71 3.51 2.58 -7.12
N SER A 72 2.38 2.77 -6.43
CA SER A 72 2.34 3.59 -5.20
C SER A 72 2.80 2.83 -3.94
N GLY A 73 2.61 1.50 -3.91
CA GLY A 73 2.77 0.66 -2.73
C GLY A 73 1.52 0.57 -1.84
N GLU A 74 0.38 1.15 -2.24
CA GLU A 74 -0.86 1.16 -1.46
C GLU A 74 -1.42 -0.26 -1.21
N ILE A 75 -1.18 -1.20 -2.12
CA ILE A 75 -1.62 -2.60 -1.98
C ILE A 75 -1.01 -3.28 -0.75
N PHE A 76 0.22 -2.93 -0.34
CA PHE A 76 0.86 -3.50 0.85
C PHE A 76 0.12 -3.09 2.13
N GLY A 77 -0.23 -1.81 2.27
CA GLY A 77 -1.03 -1.31 3.38
C GLY A 77 -2.43 -1.91 3.43
N ARG A 78 -3.06 -2.13 2.27
CA ARG A 78 -4.35 -2.84 2.15
C ARG A 78 -4.27 -4.30 2.58
N CYS A 79 -3.20 -5.00 2.21
CA CYS A 79 -2.95 -6.38 2.66
C CYS A 79 -2.65 -6.45 4.16
N LEU A 80 -1.89 -5.50 4.71
CA LEU A 80 -1.63 -5.37 6.14
C LEU A 80 -2.92 -5.13 6.95
N ALA A 81 -3.83 -4.28 6.45
CA ALA A 81 -5.10 -3.98 7.10
C ALA A 81 -6.02 -5.21 7.24
N ILE A 82 -5.94 -6.18 6.32
CA ILE A 82 -6.64 -7.48 6.41
C ILE A 82 -5.78 -8.59 7.05
N GLY A 83 -4.71 -8.22 7.76
CA GLY A 83 -3.79 -9.14 8.45
C GLY A 83 -2.85 -9.96 7.55
N ARG A 84 -2.97 -9.86 6.22
CA ARG A 84 -2.17 -10.62 5.24
C ARG A 84 -0.81 -9.96 4.98
N ARG A 85 0.06 -9.96 6.00
CA ARG A 85 1.44 -9.44 5.87
C ARG A 85 2.19 -10.10 4.71
N LEU A 86 3.01 -9.30 4.02
CA LEU A 86 3.86 -9.71 2.91
C LEU A 86 5.34 -9.62 3.31
N PRO A 87 6.24 -10.43 2.74
CA PRO A 87 7.67 -10.23 2.94
C PRO A 87 8.05 -8.88 2.35
N HIS A 88 8.57 -7.99 3.19
CA HIS A 88 8.92 -6.65 2.75
C HIS A 88 10.34 -6.67 2.18
N ASN A 89 10.50 -6.28 0.93
CA ASN A 89 11.81 -6.10 0.30
C ASN A 89 11.82 -4.75 -0.43
N GLU A 90 12.80 -3.90 -0.14
CA GLU A 90 12.89 -2.58 -0.77
C GLU A 90 13.36 -2.70 -2.24
N ALA A 91 14.19 -3.69 -2.59
CA ALA A 91 14.55 -3.97 -3.98
C ALA A 91 13.30 -4.35 -4.80
N ALA A 92 12.42 -5.18 -4.24
CA ALA A 92 11.13 -5.52 -4.83
C ALA A 92 10.23 -4.27 -5.03
N ARG A 93 10.21 -3.35 -4.06
CA ARG A 93 9.47 -2.08 -4.17
C ARG A 93 10.11 -1.10 -5.15
N ILE A 94 11.42 -1.15 -5.36
CA ILE A 94 12.12 -0.38 -6.41
C ILE A 94 11.72 -0.92 -7.79
N VAL A 95 11.76 -2.25 -7.99
CA VAL A 95 11.24 -2.88 -9.23
C VAL A 95 9.80 -2.44 -9.47
N LEU A 96 8.89 -2.63 -8.49
CA LEU A 96 7.49 -2.19 -8.64
C LEU A 96 7.31 -0.68 -8.85
N ARG A 97 8.27 0.17 -8.49
CA ARG A 97 8.23 1.63 -8.71
C ARG A 97 8.72 2.06 -10.09
N HIS A 98 9.57 1.27 -10.76
CA HIS A 98 10.22 1.67 -12.01
C HIS A 98 9.91 0.75 -13.20
N ASP A 99 9.71 -0.54 -12.95
CA ASP A 99 9.16 -1.49 -13.92
C ASP A 99 7.63 -1.30 -14.04
N TRP A 100 7.15 -1.23 -15.27
CA TRP A 100 5.72 -1.16 -15.61
C TRP A 100 5.16 -2.55 -15.93
N ASP A 101 5.91 -3.38 -16.66
CA ASP A 101 5.45 -4.66 -17.20
C ASP A 101 5.29 -5.70 -16.08
N THR A 102 6.20 -5.71 -15.09
CA THR A 102 6.01 -6.47 -13.83
C THR A 102 4.69 -6.10 -13.12
N ARG A 103 4.22 -4.84 -13.20
CA ARG A 103 2.92 -4.47 -12.61
C ARG A 103 1.78 -5.07 -13.40
N LEU A 104 1.88 -5.07 -14.73
CA LEU A 104 0.87 -5.63 -15.62
C LEU A 104 0.75 -7.13 -15.39
N GLU A 105 1.88 -7.85 -15.30
CA GLU A 105 1.93 -9.27 -14.95
C GLU A 105 1.25 -9.53 -13.60
N LEU A 106 1.73 -8.90 -12.52
CA LEU A 106 1.18 -9.11 -11.16
C LEU A 106 -0.30 -8.75 -11.02
N ALA A 107 -0.75 -7.68 -11.70
CA ALA A 107 -2.16 -7.29 -11.72
C ALA A 107 -3.02 -8.32 -12.49
N THR A 108 -2.52 -8.81 -13.63
CA THR A 108 -3.20 -9.83 -14.45
C THR A 108 -3.31 -11.16 -13.69
N ASP A 109 -2.21 -11.68 -13.14
CA ASP A 109 -2.18 -12.90 -12.33
C ASP A 109 -3.13 -12.81 -11.12
N THR A 110 -3.20 -11.64 -10.48
CA THR A 110 -4.11 -11.41 -9.35
C THR A 110 -5.59 -11.42 -9.77
N VAL A 111 -5.93 -10.78 -10.90
CA VAL A 111 -7.29 -10.80 -11.45
C VAL A 111 -7.70 -12.22 -11.86
N LEU A 112 -6.83 -12.94 -12.55
CA LEU A 112 -7.06 -14.33 -12.95
C LEU A 112 -7.22 -15.27 -11.74
N ALA A 113 -6.42 -15.10 -10.68
CA ALA A 113 -6.53 -15.89 -9.45
C ALA A 113 -7.77 -15.54 -8.61
N ALA A 114 -8.26 -14.30 -8.67
CA ALA A 114 -9.44 -13.85 -7.94
C ALA A 114 -10.76 -14.27 -8.60
N MET A 115 -10.83 -14.29 -9.95
CA MET A 115 -12.10 -14.46 -10.67
C MET A 115 -12.87 -15.75 -10.32
N PRO A 116 -12.26 -16.96 -10.23
CA PRO A 116 -12.98 -18.18 -9.86
C PRO A 116 -13.54 -18.11 -8.43
N LYS A 117 -12.77 -17.55 -7.49
CA LYS A 117 -13.13 -17.41 -6.07
C LYS A 117 -14.19 -16.32 -5.85
N PHE A 118 -14.17 -15.28 -6.67
CA PHE A 118 -15.22 -14.26 -6.70
C PHE A 118 -16.54 -14.89 -7.16
N ARG A 119 -16.53 -15.70 -8.24
CA ARG A 119 -17.70 -16.48 -8.69
C ARG A 119 -18.22 -17.42 -7.59
N GLU A 120 -17.33 -18.19 -6.97
CA GLU A 120 -17.66 -19.11 -5.87
C GLU A 120 -18.35 -18.39 -4.69
N ARG A 121 -17.81 -17.24 -4.27
CA ARG A 121 -18.38 -16.44 -3.16
C ARG A 121 -19.74 -15.82 -3.51
N LEU A 122 -19.92 -15.32 -4.74
CA LEU A 122 -21.22 -14.83 -5.21
C LEU A 122 -22.25 -15.96 -5.26
N ALA A 123 -21.90 -17.12 -5.84
CA ALA A 123 -22.77 -18.28 -5.93
C ALA A 123 -23.15 -18.89 -4.58
N SER A 124 -22.29 -18.76 -3.56
CA SER A 124 -22.58 -19.17 -2.17
C SER A 124 -23.22 -18.07 -1.31
N GLY A 125 -23.64 -16.94 -1.90
CA GLY A 125 -24.37 -15.88 -1.19
C GLY A 125 -23.54 -15.09 -0.17
N GLN A 126 -22.20 -15.09 -0.29
CA GLN A 126 -21.29 -14.39 0.63
C GLN A 126 -21.19 -12.87 0.38
N TRP A 127 -22.06 -12.31 -0.45
CA TRP A 127 -22.10 -10.88 -0.79
C TRP A 127 -23.47 -10.30 -0.46
N ASP A 128 -23.46 -9.21 0.32
CA ASP A 128 -24.62 -8.37 0.61
C ASP A 128 -24.41 -7.00 -0.06
N PRO A 129 -25.24 -6.62 -1.06
CA PRO A 129 -25.20 -5.30 -1.71
C PRO A 129 -25.30 -4.12 -0.72
N GLY A 130 -25.96 -4.31 0.44
CA GLY A 130 -26.06 -3.30 1.49
C GLY A 130 -24.75 -3.02 2.24
N GLN A 131 -23.79 -3.96 2.23
CA GLN A 131 -22.47 -3.76 2.86
C GLN A 131 -21.45 -3.14 1.90
N ALA A 132 -21.47 -3.57 0.63
CA ALA A 132 -20.47 -3.18 -0.37
C ALA A 132 -21.03 -3.34 -1.79
N SER A 133 -20.71 -2.40 -2.68
CA SER A 133 -21.02 -2.57 -4.11
C SER A 133 -20.23 -3.73 -4.73
N LEU A 134 -20.72 -4.27 -5.85
CA LEU A 134 -20.13 -5.43 -6.54
C LEU A 134 -18.66 -5.16 -6.92
N THR A 135 -18.36 -3.93 -7.36
CA THR A 135 -16.99 -3.47 -7.63
C THR A 135 -16.13 -3.45 -6.38
N THR A 136 -16.67 -3.00 -5.25
CA THR A 136 -15.96 -2.99 -3.95
C THR A 136 -15.69 -4.41 -3.47
N TYR A 137 -16.65 -5.32 -3.65
CA TYR A 137 -16.53 -6.74 -3.30
C TYR A 137 -15.48 -7.45 -4.18
N PHE A 138 -15.46 -7.18 -5.49
CA PHE A 138 -14.43 -7.67 -6.41
C PHE A 138 -13.03 -7.19 -6.02
N VAL A 139 -12.87 -5.89 -5.75
CA VAL A 139 -11.61 -5.32 -5.26
C VAL A 139 -11.16 -5.95 -3.93
N GLY A 140 -12.10 -6.28 -3.04
CA GLY A 140 -11.83 -7.08 -1.84
C GLY A 140 -11.25 -8.46 -2.16
N ALA A 141 -11.78 -9.14 -3.19
CA ALA A 141 -11.23 -10.43 -3.65
C ALA A 141 -9.80 -10.30 -4.22
N LEU A 142 -9.49 -9.21 -4.94
CA LEU A 142 -8.13 -8.93 -5.43
C LEU A 142 -7.13 -8.76 -4.26
N ILE A 143 -7.49 -7.99 -3.23
CA ILE A 143 -6.64 -7.76 -2.05
C ILE A 143 -6.44 -9.07 -1.25
N LEU A 144 -7.42 -9.98 -1.26
CA LEU A 144 -7.29 -11.30 -0.64
C LEU A 144 -6.30 -12.21 -1.40
N GLU A 145 -6.27 -12.20 -2.73
CA GLU A 145 -5.45 -13.13 -3.53
C GLU A 145 -4.05 -12.61 -3.88
N PHE A 146 -3.87 -11.30 -4.06
CA PHE A 146 -2.56 -10.68 -4.33
C PHE A 146 -1.42 -11.18 -3.41
N PRO A 147 -1.61 -11.37 -2.08
CA PRO A 147 -0.59 -11.91 -1.19
C PRO A 147 0.05 -13.24 -1.63
N ASN A 148 -0.65 -14.08 -2.39
CA ASN A 148 -0.13 -15.37 -2.85
C ASN A 148 0.64 -15.23 -4.18
N ILE A 149 0.18 -14.33 -5.05
CA ILE A 149 0.86 -13.98 -6.31
C ILE A 149 2.18 -13.26 -6.02
N TYR A 150 2.16 -12.22 -5.18
CA TYR A 150 3.37 -11.49 -4.78
C TYR A 150 4.44 -12.41 -4.15
N ARG A 151 4.05 -13.33 -3.26
CA ARG A 151 4.97 -14.32 -2.67
C ARG A 151 5.45 -15.40 -3.66
N ARG A 152 4.86 -15.52 -4.85
CA ARG A 152 5.38 -16.37 -5.93
C ARG A 152 6.46 -15.60 -6.71
N TRP A 153 6.09 -14.43 -7.23
CA TRP A 153 6.98 -13.53 -7.96
C TRP A 153 8.24 -13.18 -7.15
N GLU A 154 8.09 -12.75 -5.88
CA GLU A 154 9.23 -12.35 -5.05
C GLU A 154 10.22 -13.50 -4.78
N ARG A 155 9.75 -14.75 -4.73
CA ARG A 155 10.66 -15.92 -4.61
C ARG A 155 11.41 -16.21 -5.90
N GLY A 156 10.80 -16.00 -7.07
CA GLY A 156 11.49 -16.06 -8.35
C GLY A 156 12.54 -14.95 -8.46
N ARG A 157 12.13 -13.71 -8.12
CA ARG A 157 12.99 -12.52 -8.11
C ARG A 157 14.20 -12.69 -7.18
N VAL A 158 14.02 -13.16 -5.95
CA VAL A 158 15.11 -13.42 -4.99
C VAL A 158 15.98 -14.62 -5.40
N LEU A 159 15.47 -15.57 -6.19
CA LEU A 159 16.29 -16.65 -6.72
C LEU A 159 17.25 -16.14 -7.81
N GLY A 160 16.76 -15.30 -8.73
CA GLY A 160 17.61 -14.63 -9.73
C GLY A 160 18.52 -13.56 -9.14
N GLU A 161 18.05 -12.77 -8.17
CA GLU A 161 18.90 -11.82 -7.44
C GLU A 161 19.99 -12.50 -6.61
N LYS A 162 19.86 -13.78 -6.23
CA LYS A 162 20.96 -14.49 -5.57
C LYS A 162 22.19 -14.71 -6.47
N GLU A 163 22.07 -14.43 -7.76
CA GLU A 163 23.17 -14.44 -8.73
C GLU A 163 23.80 -13.05 -8.93
N MET A 164 23.30 -11.98 -8.26
CA MET A 164 23.87 -10.62 -8.30
C MET A 164 23.98 -9.93 -6.90
N PRO A 165 25.07 -9.21 -6.57
CA PRO A 165 25.28 -8.70 -5.20
C PRO A 165 24.33 -7.57 -4.74
N LEU A 166 23.99 -7.60 -3.44
CA LEU A 166 23.26 -6.53 -2.73
C LEU A 166 24.20 -5.39 -2.30
N ASP A 167 24.16 -4.25 -2.98
CA ASP A 167 25.16 -3.16 -2.78
C ASP A 167 24.58 -1.71 -2.76
N VAL A 168 23.25 -1.54 -2.76
CA VAL A 168 22.63 -0.28 -3.27
C VAL A 168 21.79 0.53 -2.26
N MET A 169 21.78 0.20 -0.95
CA MET A 169 20.90 0.87 0.04
C MET A 169 21.61 1.74 1.08
N PHE A 170 22.94 1.65 1.18
CA PHE A 170 23.78 2.67 1.79
C PHE A 170 24.83 3.06 0.76
N ASP A 171 25.39 4.27 0.87
CA ASP A 171 26.59 4.69 0.12
C ASP A 171 27.83 4.04 0.76
N ALA A 172 27.79 2.71 0.84
CA ALA A 172 28.82 1.85 1.39
C ALA A 172 29.74 1.47 0.22
N PRO A 173 31.04 1.78 0.28
CA PRO A 173 31.92 1.59 -0.87
C PRO A 173 32.04 0.10 -1.24
N SER A 174 31.71 -0.18 -2.50
CA SER A 174 31.18 -1.44 -3.07
C SER A 174 31.59 -2.79 -2.45
N ALA A 175 30.62 -3.72 -2.49
CA ALA A 175 30.69 -5.13 -2.10
C ALA A 175 31.66 -6.02 -2.90
N GLU A 176 32.50 -5.47 -3.79
CA GLU A 176 33.63 -6.19 -4.41
C GLU A 176 34.65 -6.74 -3.39
N ARG A 177 34.63 -6.26 -2.14
CA ARG A 177 35.59 -6.67 -1.11
C ARG A 177 35.11 -7.90 -0.32
N GLY A 178 36.03 -8.84 -0.15
CA GLY A 178 35.77 -10.20 0.34
C GLY A 178 35.24 -10.31 1.78
N PRO A 179 35.11 -11.54 2.33
CA PRO A 179 34.39 -11.82 3.58
C PRO A 179 34.73 -10.90 4.77
N ALA A 180 36.00 -10.51 4.94
CA ALA A 180 36.43 -9.60 6.00
C ALA A 180 35.83 -8.19 5.91
N ALA A 181 35.65 -7.66 4.69
CA ALA A 181 35.04 -6.33 4.50
C ALA A 181 33.53 -6.35 4.78
N ARG A 182 32.86 -7.47 4.45
CA ARG A 182 31.44 -7.68 4.84
C ARG A 182 31.29 -7.78 6.37
N ALA A 183 32.22 -8.45 7.06
CA ALA A 183 32.22 -8.46 8.53
C ALA A 183 32.40 -7.05 9.13
N ALA A 184 33.35 -6.27 8.60
CA ALA A 184 33.57 -4.88 9.04
C ALA A 184 32.35 -3.97 8.77
N ALA A 185 31.65 -4.16 7.64
CA ALA A 185 30.43 -3.43 7.34
C ALA A 185 29.27 -3.80 8.30
N HIS A 186 29.16 -5.07 8.71
CA HIS A 186 28.19 -5.51 9.72
C HIS A 186 28.47 -4.90 11.10
N ASP A 187 29.72 -4.94 11.57
CA ASP A 187 30.14 -4.34 12.85
C ASP A 187 29.85 -2.83 12.87
N GLU A 188 30.16 -2.12 11.77
CA GLU A 188 29.85 -0.70 11.62
C GLU A 188 28.34 -0.42 11.67
N ILE A 189 27.52 -1.24 11.00
CA ILE A 189 26.05 -1.11 11.04
C ILE A 189 25.50 -1.33 12.45
N GLU A 190 25.97 -2.34 13.18
CA GLU A 190 25.57 -2.57 14.58
C GLU A 190 25.99 -1.41 15.48
N ARG A 191 27.24 -0.96 15.36
CA ARG A 191 27.80 0.18 16.10
C ARG A 191 26.97 1.46 15.87
N ILE A 192 26.55 1.72 14.63
CA ILE A 192 25.66 2.83 14.29
C ILE A 192 24.27 2.65 14.91
N LEU A 193 23.65 1.46 14.79
CA LEU A 193 22.35 1.14 15.39
C LEU A 193 22.36 1.33 16.91
N TRP A 194 23.45 0.96 17.60
CA TRP A 194 23.60 1.17 19.04
C TRP A 194 23.65 2.66 19.45
N THR A 195 24.09 3.56 18.56
CA THR A 195 24.01 5.02 18.80
C THR A 195 22.63 5.64 18.50
N MET A 196 21.69 4.89 17.93
CA MET A 196 20.34 5.39 17.67
C MET A 196 19.49 5.40 18.94
N PRO A 197 18.72 6.48 19.20
CA PRO A 197 17.61 6.49 20.16
C PRO A 197 16.63 5.33 19.92
N PRO A 198 15.95 4.79 20.94
CA PRO A 198 15.13 3.58 20.78
C PRO A 198 13.98 3.69 19.77
N ASP A 199 13.41 4.88 19.60
CA ASP A 199 12.38 5.13 18.58
C ASP A 199 12.97 5.18 17.16
N ILE A 200 14.06 5.92 16.96
CA ILE A 200 14.81 5.94 15.69
C ILE A 200 15.29 4.53 15.32
N ARG A 201 15.81 3.77 16.29
CA ARG A 201 16.26 2.39 16.08
C ARG A 201 15.11 1.49 15.66
N LYS A 202 13.95 1.57 16.32
CA LYS A 202 12.74 0.85 15.90
C LYS A 202 12.27 1.28 14.50
N ILE A 203 12.34 2.56 14.15
CA ILE A 203 12.01 3.03 12.80
C ILE A 203 12.99 2.43 11.78
N VAL A 204 14.29 2.42 12.05
CA VAL A 204 15.31 1.87 11.13
C VAL A 204 15.22 0.35 11.02
N LEU A 205 14.97 -0.37 12.12
CA LEU A 205 14.71 -1.81 12.10
C LEU A 205 13.43 -2.11 11.31
N LEU A 206 12.33 -1.38 11.53
CA LEU A 206 11.11 -1.51 10.72
C LEU A 206 11.35 -1.14 9.25
N ARG A 207 12.28 -0.23 8.92
CA ARG A 207 12.67 0.07 7.53
C ARG A 207 13.56 -1.03 6.92
N ALA A 208 14.36 -1.74 7.71
CA ALA A 208 15.15 -2.90 7.29
C ALA A 208 14.25 -4.14 7.11
N ASP A 209 13.30 -4.34 8.02
CA ASP A 209 12.12 -5.20 7.88
C ASP A 209 11.10 -4.64 6.86
N GLY A 210 11.51 -3.64 6.06
CA GLY A 210 10.84 -3.10 4.88
C GLY A 210 9.42 -2.53 5.05
N TYR A 211 8.94 -2.25 6.26
CA TYR A 211 7.75 -1.41 6.47
C TYR A 211 8.00 -0.01 5.86
N THR A 212 6.96 0.65 5.35
CA THR A 212 7.04 2.07 4.95
C THR A 212 7.16 2.97 6.18
N LEU A 213 7.55 4.24 5.99
CA LEU A 213 7.50 5.24 7.06
C LEU A 213 6.08 5.42 7.65
N SER A 214 5.03 5.19 6.85
CA SER A 214 3.63 5.29 7.29
C SER A 214 3.22 4.07 8.13
N GLU A 215 3.58 2.86 7.70
CA GLU A 215 3.35 1.62 8.46
C GLU A 215 4.17 1.62 9.77
N ALA A 216 5.43 2.08 9.72
CA ALA A 216 6.26 2.25 10.91
C ALA A 216 5.70 3.31 11.87
N ALA A 217 5.15 4.42 11.36
CA ALA A 217 4.46 5.41 12.18
C ALA A 217 3.21 4.81 12.86
N MET A 218 2.38 4.07 12.12
CA MET A 218 1.21 3.36 12.65
C MET A 218 1.59 2.37 13.77
N ILE A 219 2.62 1.54 13.55
CA ILE A 219 3.15 0.57 14.54
C ILE A 219 3.68 1.25 15.81
N LEU A 220 4.19 2.47 15.69
CA LEU A 220 4.78 3.24 16.79
C LEU A 220 3.81 4.25 17.44
N GLY A 221 2.53 4.30 17.02
CA GLY A 221 1.54 5.25 17.54
C GLY A 221 1.86 6.71 17.18
N MET A 222 2.49 6.95 16.02
CA MET A 222 2.93 8.26 15.55
C MET A 222 2.29 8.62 14.20
N THR A 223 2.38 9.89 13.80
CA THR A 223 2.08 10.32 12.43
C THR A 223 3.33 10.21 11.55
N THR A 224 3.16 9.99 10.24
CA THR A 224 4.26 9.84 9.28
C THR A 224 5.21 11.06 9.30
N LYS A 225 4.66 12.28 9.34
CA LYS A 225 5.44 13.53 9.51
C LYS A 225 6.24 13.56 10.83
N ALA A 226 5.72 13.01 11.92
CA ALA A 226 6.46 12.96 13.19
C ALA A 226 7.67 12.01 13.10
N VAL A 227 7.52 10.88 12.39
CA VAL A 227 8.62 9.94 12.10
C VAL A 227 9.67 10.59 11.19
N GLU A 228 9.25 11.22 10.09
CA GLU A 228 10.12 11.94 9.14
C GLU A 228 10.95 13.03 9.83
N HIS A 229 10.31 13.91 10.60
CA HIS A 229 11.01 14.97 11.34
C HIS A 229 11.95 14.44 12.43
N ARG A 230 11.63 13.30 13.07
CA ARG A 230 12.53 12.65 14.04
C ARG A 230 13.78 12.10 13.32
N MET A 231 13.61 11.36 12.23
CA MET A 231 14.73 10.82 11.44
C MET A 231 15.61 11.93 10.85
N ALA A 232 15.03 12.99 10.30
CA ALA A 232 15.77 14.12 9.74
C ALA A 232 16.67 14.77 10.81
N ARG A 233 16.10 15.12 11.98
CA ARG A 233 16.87 15.70 13.09
C ARG A 233 17.95 14.77 13.63
N TRP A 234 17.72 13.46 13.68
CA TRP A 234 18.76 12.50 14.09
C TRP A 234 19.90 12.46 13.07
N ARG A 235 19.61 12.36 11.77
CA ARG A 235 20.62 12.37 10.69
C ARG A 235 21.49 13.62 10.74
N THR A 236 20.91 14.83 10.85
CA THR A 236 21.68 16.08 10.93
C THR A 236 22.63 16.10 12.14
N ARG A 237 22.19 15.59 13.30
CA ARG A 237 23.03 15.47 14.50
C ARG A 237 24.15 14.43 14.31
N TYR A 238 23.82 13.27 13.75
CA TYR A 238 24.77 12.18 13.51
C TYR A 238 25.88 12.61 12.54
N THR A 239 25.53 13.19 11.39
CA THR A 239 26.51 13.70 10.42
C THR A 239 27.39 14.78 11.05
N LYS A 240 26.82 15.75 11.78
CA LYS A 240 27.62 16.79 12.44
C LYS A 240 28.58 16.23 13.49
N ARG A 241 28.19 15.18 14.23
CA ARG A 241 29.08 14.51 15.19
C ARG A 241 30.20 13.75 14.46
N ARG A 242 29.86 12.95 13.45
CA ARG A 242 30.85 12.18 12.66
C ARG A 242 31.90 13.09 12.01
N THR A 243 31.49 14.22 11.42
CA THR A 243 32.42 15.20 10.84
C THR A 243 33.31 15.89 11.86
N ALA A 244 32.92 15.96 13.14
CA ALA A 244 33.76 16.46 14.23
C ALA A 244 34.64 15.37 14.89
N GLU A 245 34.27 14.09 14.73
CA GLU A 245 35.01 12.92 15.20
C GLU A 245 36.06 12.42 14.17
N GLN A 246 36.02 12.93 12.94
CA GLN A 246 36.95 12.61 11.86
C GLN A 246 38.18 13.56 11.91
N PRO A 247 39.42 13.05 12.04
CA PRO A 247 40.62 13.88 11.90
C PRO A 247 40.72 14.50 10.50
N PRO A 248 41.34 15.69 10.34
CA PRO A 248 41.66 16.20 9.01
C PRO A 248 42.60 15.23 8.30
N GLN A 249 42.29 14.87 7.05
CA GLN A 249 43.23 14.13 6.21
C GLN A 249 44.49 14.98 5.97
N PRO A 250 45.70 14.39 6.02
CA PRO A 250 46.89 15.11 5.60
C PRO A 250 46.76 15.49 4.13
N ALA A 251 47.13 16.73 3.79
CA ALA A 251 47.21 17.15 2.40
C ALA A 251 48.38 16.40 1.74
N GLU A 252 48.08 15.63 0.69
CA GLU A 252 49.10 14.97 -0.13
C GLU A 252 50.00 16.04 -0.79
N SER A 253 51.31 15.73 -0.91
CA SER A 253 52.37 16.64 -1.38
C SER A 253 53.38 15.85 -2.20
#